data_AF-X0SRN5-F1
#
_entry.id   AF-X0SRN5-F1
#
_cell.length_a   1.000
_cell.length_b   1.000
_cell.length_c   1.000
_cell.angle_alpha   90.00
_cell.angle_beta   90.00
_cell.angle_gamma   90.00
#
_symmetry.space_group_name_H-M   'P 1'
#
loop_
_entity.id
_entity.type
_entity.pdbx_description
1 polymer ?
#
loop_
_entity_poly.entity_id
_entity_poly.type
_entity_poly.pdbx_seq_one_letter_code
_entity_poly.pdbx_strand_id
1 'polypeptide(L)'
;RGLLRIVGHSDLVFDGNGGEVLVFQDIDTDYLSMLDLESGEITALWPIDFSYSAIGFHFSGNAFQLPGWILVSTYNGSQPSATWMDDQVFALELNPGGRVVRFAHSRSVVDENQEHDYWAEPHASVNPDFTRILFTSNWGRSGSEEVDMYLIELPNDWMLNLSHE
;
A
#
# COMPACT_ATOMS: atom_id res chain seq x y z
N ARG A 1 17.35 -22.18 5.22
CA ARG A 1 16.31 -21.36 5.88
C ARG A 1 16.08 -20.16 4.96
N GLY A 2 14.83 -19.89 4.58
CA GLY A 2 14.51 -18.71 3.77
C GLY A 2 14.76 -17.43 4.58
N LEU A 3 15.08 -16.34 3.87
CA LEU A 3 15.39 -15.03 4.47
C LEU A 3 14.16 -14.42 5.15
N LEU A 4 12.97 -14.63 4.57
CA LEU A 4 11.67 -14.29 5.14
C LEU A 4 10.85 -15.57 5.36
N ARG A 5 10.30 -15.75 6.56
CA ARG A 5 9.60 -16.99 6.95
C ARG A 5 8.17 -17.05 6.42
N ILE A 6 7.44 -15.95 6.55
CA ILE A 6 6.09 -15.74 6.05
C ILE A 6 5.99 -14.28 5.62
N VAL A 7 5.44 -14.05 4.43
CA VAL A 7 5.37 -12.74 3.78
C VAL A 7 3.97 -12.61 3.22
N GLY A 8 3.33 -11.47 3.48
CA GLY A 8 2.09 -11.11 2.78
C GLY A 8 2.39 -10.64 1.36
N HIS A 9 1.56 -9.75 0.83
CA HIS A 9 1.89 -9.10 -0.43
C HIS A 9 3.16 -8.25 -0.28
N SER A 10 3.85 -8.07 -1.39
CA SER A 10 5.11 -7.33 -1.45
C SER A 10 5.36 -6.77 -2.84
N ASP A 11 6.24 -5.78 -2.94
CA ASP A 11 6.74 -5.28 -4.22
C ASP A 11 8.17 -4.75 -4.09
N LEU A 12 8.88 -4.70 -5.21
CA LEU A 12 10.24 -4.17 -5.32
C LEU A 12 10.21 -2.66 -5.54
N VAL A 13 11.11 -1.94 -4.86
CA VAL A 13 11.22 -0.49 -4.95
C VAL A 13 12.66 -0.04 -4.70
N PHE A 14 13.01 1.17 -5.13
CA PHE A 14 14.27 1.79 -4.75
C PHE A 14 14.12 2.56 -3.44
N ASP A 15 15.03 2.33 -2.49
CA ASP A 15 15.13 3.13 -1.26
C ASP A 15 15.61 4.57 -1.56
N GLY A 16 15.65 5.43 -0.54
CA GLY A 16 16.08 6.83 -0.71
C GLY A 16 17.54 7.00 -1.16
N ASN A 17 18.36 5.95 -1.08
CA ASN A 17 19.75 5.93 -1.55
C ASN A 17 19.91 5.30 -2.94
N GLY A 18 18.82 4.81 -3.53
CA GLY A 18 18.81 4.13 -4.83
C GLY A 18 19.12 2.63 -4.77
N GLY A 19 19.18 2.04 -3.58
CA GLY A 19 19.32 0.59 -3.37
C GLY A 19 18.00 -0.15 -3.62
N GLU A 20 18.07 -1.40 -4.08
CA GLU A 20 16.89 -2.23 -4.30
C GLU A 20 16.41 -2.86 -2.98
N VAL A 21 15.15 -2.63 -2.65
CA VAL A 21 14.51 -3.19 -1.45
C VAL A 21 13.20 -3.89 -1.82
N LEU A 22 12.83 -4.90 -1.04
CA LEU A 22 11.51 -5.51 -1.08
C LEU A 22 10.69 -4.93 0.07
N VAL A 23 9.60 -4.20 -0.22
CA VAL A 23 8.62 -3.79 0.81
C VAL A 23 7.54 -4.84 0.90
N PHE A 24 7.18 -5.23 2.12
CA PHE A 24 6.24 -6.31 2.35
C PHE A 24 5.43 -6.14 3.64
N GLN A 25 4.28 -6.80 3.67
CA GLN A 25 3.55 -7.05 4.91
C GLN A 25 4.29 -8.14 5.71
N ASP A 26 4.92 -7.75 6.80
CA ASP A 26 5.62 -8.63 7.73
C ASP A 26 4.63 -9.24 8.72
N ILE A 27 4.16 -10.45 8.36
CA ILE A 27 3.20 -11.22 9.14
C ILE A 27 3.82 -11.73 10.46
N ASP A 28 5.15 -11.79 10.56
CA ASP A 28 5.81 -12.27 11.78
C ASP A 28 5.84 -11.20 12.88
N THR A 29 5.88 -9.93 12.50
CA THR A 29 6.06 -8.82 13.46
C THR A 29 4.88 -7.86 13.52
N ASP A 30 3.89 -8.00 12.64
CA ASP A 30 2.78 -7.06 12.45
C ASP A 30 3.27 -5.66 12.04
N TYR A 31 4.19 -5.61 11.06
CA TYR A 31 4.71 -4.36 10.49
C TYR A 31 4.60 -4.35 8.96
N LEU A 32 4.50 -3.16 8.39
CA LEU A 32 5.06 -2.90 7.08
C LEU A 32 6.58 -2.85 7.23
N SER A 33 7.29 -3.69 6.49
CA SER A 33 8.74 -3.82 6.57
C SER A 33 9.37 -3.70 5.20
N MET A 34 10.66 -3.36 5.16
CA MET A 34 11.48 -3.48 3.97
C MET A 34 12.69 -4.36 4.21
N LEU A 35 13.02 -5.17 3.21
CA LEU A 35 14.23 -5.98 3.16
C LEU A 35 15.21 -5.35 2.16
N ASP A 36 16.39 -4.99 2.63
CA ASP A 36 17.50 -4.60 1.77
C ASP A 36 18.07 -5.84 1.06
N LEU A 37 18.08 -5.81 -0.28
CA LEU A 37 18.43 -7.00 -1.08
C LEU A 37 19.95 -7.26 -1.15
N GLU A 38 20.77 -6.26 -0.87
CA GLU A 38 22.23 -6.39 -0.88
C GLU A 38 22.74 -7.00 0.44
N SER A 39 22.31 -6.42 1.57
CA SER A 39 22.76 -6.77 2.92
C SER A 39 21.91 -7.85 3.59
N GLY A 40 20.65 -8.00 3.17
CA GLY A 40 19.67 -8.85 3.83
C GLY A 40 19.08 -8.25 5.11
N GLU A 41 19.33 -6.97 5.40
CA GLU A 41 18.79 -6.27 6.58
C GLU A 41 17.28 -6.03 6.44
N ILE A 42 16.52 -6.30 7.50
CA ILE A 42 15.08 -6.02 7.57
C ILE A 42 14.87 -4.79 8.45
N THR A 43 14.19 -3.79 7.91
CA THR A 43 13.84 -2.55 8.58
C THR A 43 12.32 -2.45 8.73
N ALA A 44 11.86 -2.28 9.97
CA ALA A 44 10.45 -2.01 10.27
C ALA A 44 10.09 -0.55 9.91
N LEU A 45 9.05 -0.36 9.10
CA LEU A 45 8.59 0.96 8.64
C LEU A 45 7.45 1.49 9.49
N TRP A 46 6.35 0.73 9.59
CA TRP A 46 5.14 1.13 10.32
C TRP A 46 4.43 -0.08 10.95
N PRO A 47 3.93 0.02 12.20
CA PRO A 47 3.14 -1.04 12.81
C PRO A 47 1.77 -1.15 12.15
N ILE A 48 1.24 -2.38 12.07
CA ILE A 48 -0.11 -2.69 11.62
C ILE A 48 -0.97 -3.02 12.84
N ASP A 49 -2.12 -2.37 12.97
CA ASP A 49 -3.06 -2.62 14.08
C ASP A 49 -4.12 -3.65 13.68
N PHE A 50 -3.88 -4.91 14.04
CA PHE A 50 -4.82 -6.02 13.83
C PHE A 50 -5.87 -6.16 14.94
N SER A 51 -5.99 -5.23 15.89
CA SER A 51 -6.95 -5.36 16.98
C SER A 51 -8.43 -5.20 16.56
N TYR A 52 -8.68 -4.73 15.33
CA TYR A 52 -10.03 -4.45 14.81
C TYR A 52 -10.42 -5.23 13.55
N SER A 53 -9.47 -5.54 12.65
CA SER A 53 -9.76 -6.27 11.40
C SER A 53 -8.54 -7.00 10.85
N ALA A 54 -8.79 -8.00 9.99
CA ALA A 54 -7.76 -8.66 9.19
C ALA A 54 -7.52 -7.85 7.91
N ILE A 55 -6.75 -6.77 8.04
CA ILE A 55 -6.42 -5.85 6.94
C ILE A 55 -5.42 -6.48 5.95
N GLY A 56 -5.71 -6.36 4.66
CA GLY A 56 -4.83 -6.76 3.56
C GLY A 56 -4.16 -5.56 2.89
N PHE A 57 -3.01 -5.80 2.26
CA PHE A 57 -2.19 -4.77 1.62
C PHE A 57 -1.84 -5.14 0.19
N HIS A 58 -1.75 -4.14 -0.67
CA HIS A 58 -1.06 -4.20 -1.96
C HIS A 58 -0.07 -3.06 -2.06
N PHE A 59 1.00 -3.29 -2.82
CA PHE A 59 2.11 -2.37 -2.97
C PHE A 59 2.37 -2.10 -4.45
N SER A 60 2.82 -0.89 -4.76
CA SER A 60 3.37 -0.56 -6.07
C SER A 60 4.64 0.27 -5.93
N GLY A 61 5.77 -0.33 -6.27
CA GLY A 61 7.11 0.28 -6.32
C GLY A 61 7.48 0.84 -7.69
N ASN A 62 6.51 0.98 -8.60
CA ASN A 62 6.71 1.44 -9.96
C ASN A 62 7.21 2.89 -10.08
N ALA A 63 7.16 3.69 -9.01
CA ALA A 63 7.59 5.09 -8.98
C ALA A 63 9.11 5.26 -8.85
N PHE A 64 9.88 4.58 -9.70
CA PHE A 64 11.35 4.54 -9.62
C PHE A 64 12.06 5.88 -9.90
N GLN A 65 11.36 6.89 -10.46
CA GLN A 65 11.91 8.24 -10.59
C GLN A 65 11.76 9.06 -9.30
N LEU A 66 11.12 8.47 -8.29
CA LEU A 66 10.93 9.04 -6.97
C LEU A 66 11.34 8.01 -5.88
N PRO A 67 12.64 7.67 -5.80
CA PRO A 67 13.16 6.72 -4.82
C PRO A 67 12.81 7.11 -3.38
N GLY A 68 12.71 6.10 -2.51
CA GLY A 68 12.37 6.27 -1.10
C GLY A 68 10.86 6.35 -0.80
N TRP A 69 10.01 6.06 -1.78
CA TRP A 69 8.56 6.06 -1.63
C TRP A 69 7.91 4.85 -2.29
N ILE A 70 6.84 4.36 -1.69
CA ILE A 70 6.02 3.29 -2.25
C ILE A 70 4.54 3.65 -2.18
N LEU A 71 3.75 3.23 -3.16
CA LEU A 71 2.29 3.28 -3.07
C LEU A 71 1.78 2.06 -2.31
N VAL A 72 0.84 2.28 -1.40
CA VAL A 72 0.15 1.24 -0.64
C VAL A 72 -1.35 1.41 -0.84
N SER A 73 -2.04 0.30 -1.04
CA SER A 73 -3.50 0.25 -0.93
C SER A 73 -3.93 -0.88 0.00
N THR A 74 -5.01 -0.66 0.73
CA THR A 74 -5.51 -1.60 1.72
C THR A 74 -6.93 -2.02 1.44
N TYR A 75 -7.28 -3.19 1.94
CA TYR A 75 -8.59 -3.80 1.79
C TYR A 75 -8.95 -4.66 2.99
N ASN A 76 -10.22 -5.07 3.07
CA ASN A 76 -10.74 -5.89 4.15
C ASN A 76 -10.58 -5.26 5.54
N GLY A 77 -10.48 -3.92 5.59
CA GLY A 77 -10.48 -3.17 6.83
C GLY A 77 -11.85 -3.17 7.51
N SER A 78 -11.92 -2.67 8.74
CA SER A 78 -13.21 -2.54 9.44
C SER A 78 -14.16 -1.62 8.68
N GLN A 79 -15.46 -1.94 8.70
CA GLN A 79 -16.52 -1.09 8.17
C GLN A 79 -17.58 -0.81 9.25
N PRO A 80 -17.68 0.43 9.79
CA PRO A 80 -16.87 1.62 9.46
C PRO A 80 -15.40 1.47 9.86
N SER A 81 -14.51 2.28 9.26
CA SER A 81 -13.07 2.28 9.55
C SER A 81 -12.79 2.46 11.04
N ALA A 82 -12.00 1.55 11.59
CA ALA A 82 -11.55 1.55 12.99
C ALA A 82 -10.10 2.05 13.11
N THR A 83 -9.27 1.78 12.10
CA THR A 83 -7.87 2.23 12.03
C THR A 83 -7.66 3.25 10.91
N TRP A 84 -6.52 3.95 10.92
CA TRP A 84 -6.18 4.86 9.84
C TRP A 84 -5.82 4.15 8.54
N MET A 85 -5.43 2.87 8.62
CA MET A 85 -5.04 2.07 7.46
C MET A 85 -6.26 1.45 6.75
N ASP A 86 -7.46 1.46 7.34
CA ASP A 86 -8.63 0.81 6.75
C ASP A 86 -9.07 1.51 5.45
N ASP A 87 -9.22 0.73 4.37
CA ASP A 87 -9.74 1.13 3.05
C ASP A 87 -9.06 2.38 2.47
N GLN A 88 -7.73 2.40 2.43
CA GLN A 88 -6.90 3.53 1.99
C GLN A 88 -6.16 3.28 0.67
N VAL A 89 -5.84 4.36 -0.02
CA VAL A 89 -4.76 4.47 -1.01
C VAL A 89 -3.82 5.58 -0.55
N PHE A 90 -2.55 5.28 -0.30
CA PHE A 90 -1.59 6.23 0.27
C PHE A 90 -0.16 5.97 -0.20
N ALA A 91 0.69 7.00 -0.15
CA ALA A 91 2.14 6.85 -0.27
C ALA A 91 2.77 6.66 1.12
N LEU A 92 3.80 5.82 1.18
CA LEU A 92 4.61 5.58 2.37
C LEU A 92 6.08 5.90 2.06
N GLU A 93 6.70 6.71 2.91
CA GLU A 93 8.13 6.96 2.88
C GLU A 93 8.91 5.78 3.49
N LEU A 94 9.98 5.34 2.82
CA LEU A 94 10.77 4.17 3.17
C LEU A 94 11.81 4.47 4.27
N ASN A 95 11.32 4.98 5.39
CA ASN A 95 12.07 5.23 6.61
C ASN A 95 11.26 4.69 7.82
N PRO A 96 11.91 4.24 8.92
CA PRO A 96 11.21 3.92 10.16
C PRO A 96 10.39 5.11 10.65
N GLY A 97 9.06 4.93 10.78
CA GLY A 97 8.14 6.01 11.12
C GLY A 97 8.08 7.15 10.08
N GLY A 98 8.43 6.85 8.83
CA GLY A 98 8.44 7.80 7.72
C GLY A 98 7.05 8.36 7.41
N ARG A 99 6.98 9.41 6.60
CA ARG A 99 5.71 10.09 6.28
C ARG A 99 4.71 9.19 5.57
N VAL A 100 3.43 9.47 5.82
CA VAL A 100 2.28 8.84 5.16
C VAL A 100 1.46 9.93 4.46
N VAL A 101 1.20 9.76 3.17
CA VAL A 101 0.41 10.70 2.37
C VAL A 101 -0.83 9.99 1.84
N ARG A 102 -2.00 10.29 2.42
CA ARG A 102 -3.27 9.66 2.04
C ARG A 102 -3.87 10.35 0.81
N PHE A 103 -4.28 9.56 -0.17
CA PHE A 103 -4.86 10.07 -1.42
C PHE A 103 -6.36 9.80 -1.53
N ALA A 104 -6.81 8.62 -1.14
CA ALA A 104 -8.21 8.24 -1.25
C ALA A 104 -8.62 7.20 -0.21
N HIS A 105 -9.92 7.17 0.09
CA HIS A 105 -10.56 5.99 0.64
C HIS A 105 -11.02 5.11 -0.53
N SER A 106 -10.59 3.84 -0.59
CA SER A 106 -10.93 2.95 -1.71
C SER A 106 -12.42 2.64 -1.76
N ARG A 107 -13.09 2.56 -0.60
CA ARG A 107 -14.49 2.12 -0.46
C ARG A 107 -14.77 0.74 -1.07
N SER A 108 -13.74 -0.08 -1.22
CA SER A 108 -13.89 -1.46 -1.68
C SER A 108 -14.49 -2.32 -0.57
N VAL A 109 -15.50 -3.10 -0.90
CA VAL A 109 -16.01 -4.17 -0.03
C VAL A 109 -15.66 -5.49 -0.68
N VAL A 110 -15.02 -6.39 0.06
CA VAL A 110 -14.64 -7.72 -0.43
C VAL A 110 -15.35 -8.76 0.43
N ASP A 111 -16.25 -9.53 -0.18
CA ASP A 111 -16.83 -10.73 0.44
C ASP A 111 -16.12 -11.97 -0.14
N GLU A 112 -15.39 -12.70 0.71
CA GLU A 112 -14.66 -13.92 0.31
C GLU A 112 -15.55 -15.02 -0.28
N ASN A 113 -16.87 -14.96 -0.03
CA ASN A 113 -17.83 -15.89 -0.62
C ASN A 113 -18.27 -15.50 -2.03
N GLN A 114 -17.77 -14.37 -2.54
CA GLN A 114 -18.15 -13.78 -3.82
C GLN A 114 -16.90 -13.56 -4.67
N GLU A 115 -16.61 -14.51 -5.55
CA GLU A 115 -15.38 -14.54 -6.36
C GLU A 115 -15.12 -13.23 -7.12
N HIS A 116 -16.17 -12.58 -7.63
CA HIS A 116 -16.03 -11.32 -8.37
C HIS A 116 -15.60 -10.14 -7.49
N ASP A 117 -15.79 -10.21 -6.16
CA ASP A 117 -15.36 -9.15 -5.25
C ASP A 117 -13.83 -9.10 -5.09
N TYR A 118 -13.10 -10.17 -5.46
CA TYR A 118 -11.64 -10.12 -5.59
C TYR A 118 -11.19 -8.99 -6.52
N TRP A 119 -11.92 -8.76 -7.62
CA TRP A 119 -11.60 -7.68 -8.56
C TRP A 119 -11.84 -6.28 -7.96
N ALA A 120 -12.64 -6.20 -6.88
CA ALA A 120 -12.86 -4.96 -6.15
C ALA A 120 -11.70 -4.63 -5.19
N GLU A 121 -10.80 -5.57 -4.88
CA GLU A 121 -9.58 -5.27 -4.12
C GLU A 121 -8.81 -4.16 -4.85
N PRO A 122 -8.51 -3.02 -4.19
CA PRO A 122 -7.79 -1.93 -4.79
C PRO A 122 -6.33 -2.38 -4.97
N HIS A 123 -6.00 -2.93 -6.13
CA HIS A 123 -4.62 -3.21 -6.56
C HIS A 123 -4.03 -1.92 -7.12
N ALA A 124 -3.77 -0.95 -6.25
CA ALA A 124 -3.39 0.38 -6.70
C ALA A 124 -2.01 0.35 -7.36
N SER A 125 -1.85 1.05 -8.48
CA SER A 125 -0.60 1.12 -9.23
C SER A 125 -0.23 2.56 -9.54
N VAL A 126 1.06 2.87 -9.38
CA VAL A 126 1.62 4.21 -9.59
C VAL A 126 2.44 4.28 -10.87
N ASN A 127 2.48 5.44 -11.53
CA ASN A 127 3.38 5.68 -12.66
C ASN A 127 4.81 6.07 -12.20
N PRO A 128 5.81 6.07 -13.11
CA PRO A 128 7.22 6.24 -12.73
C PRO A 128 7.60 7.48 -11.91
N ASP A 129 6.89 8.60 -12.07
CA ASP A 129 7.15 9.88 -11.39
C ASP A 129 6.17 10.17 -10.24
N PHE A 130 5.34 9.20 -9.85
CA PHE A 130 4.36 9.32 -8.76
C PHE A 130 3.32 10.45 -8.97
N THR A 131 2.93 10.76 -10.20
CA THR A 131 1.91 11.78 -10.50
C THR A 131 0.54 11.20 -10.86
N ARG A 132 0.47 9.90 -11.14
CA ARG A 132 -0.76 9.20 -11.56
C ARG A 132 -0.89 7.89 -10.80
N ILE A 133 -2.06 7.67 -10.19
CA ILE A 133 -2.39 6.43 -9.47
C ILE A 133 -3.68 5.86 -10.02
N LEU A 134 -3.67 4.59 -10.41
CA LEU A 134 -4.87 3.83 -10.79
C LEU A 134 -5.23 2.86 -9.68
N PHE A 135 -6.53 2.70 -9.38
CA PHE A 135 -7.03 1.66 -8.49
C PHE A 135 -8.46 1.24 -8.87
N THR A 136 -8.85 0.04 -8.48
CA THR A 136 -10.21 -0.50 -8.66
C THR A 136 -11.04 -0.34 -7.40
N SER A 137 -12.36 -0.23 -7.56
CA SER A 137 -13.31 -0.24 -6.44
C SER A 137 -14.73 -0.58 -6.90
N ASN A 138 -15.47 -1.31 -6.07
CA ASN A 138 -16.92 -1.49 -6.21
C ASN A 138 -17.73 -0.43 -5.46
N TRP A 139 -17.08 0.52 -4.78
CA TRP A 139 -17.70 1.62 -4.02
C TRP A 139 -18.80 1.15 -3.05
N GLY A 140 -18.59 -0.01 -2.41
CA GLY A 140 -19.52 -0.62 -1.47
C GLY A 140 -20.57 -1.56 -2.09
N ARG A 141 -20.54 -1.78 -3.41
CA ARG A 141 -21.50 -2.59 -4.15
C ARG A 141 -21.06 -4.06 -4.27
N SER A 142 -20.66 -4.68 -3.16
CA SER A 142 -20.36 -6.12 -3.12
C SER A 142 -21.53 -6.93 -3.69
N GLY A 143 -21.22 -7.96 -4.48
CA GLY A 143 -22.25 -8.80 -5.10
C GLY A 143 -22.92 -8.27 -6.37
N SER A 144 -22.49 -7.11 -6.87
CA SER A 144 -23.06 -6.52 -8.08
C SER A 144 -22.28 -6.82 -9.37
N GLU A 145 -21.07 -7.39 -9.27
CA GLU A 145 -20.07 -7.47 -10.35
C GLU A 145 -19.61 -6.10 -10.89
N GLU A 146 -20.11 -4.99 -10.33
CA GLU A 146 -19.74 -3.63 -10.75
C GLU A 146 -18.44 -3.20 -10.09
N VAL A 147 -17.34 -3.31 -10.82
CA VAL A 147 -16.02 -2.80 -10.44
C VAL A 147 -15.57 -1.75 -11.44
N ASP A 148 -15.28 -0.55 -10.93
CA ASP A 148 -14.80 0.57 -11.74
C ASP A 148 -13.32 0.83 -11.47
N MET A 149 -12.64 1.45 -12.44
CA MET A 149 -11.27 1.94 -12.29
C MET A 149 -11.28 3.46 -12.10
N TYR A 150 -10.50 3.92 -11.14
CA TYR A 150 -10.35 5.33 -10.77
C TYR A 150 -8.92 5.78 -11.02
N LEU A 151 -8.76 7.02 -11.50
CA LEU A 151 -7.48 7.69 -11.68
C LEU A 151 -7.39 8.87 -10.71
N ILE A 152 -6.30 8.91 -9.93
CA ILE A 152 -5.87 10.10 -9.20
C ILE A 152 -4.74 10.75 -10.01
N GLU A 153 -4.87 12.05 -10.28
CA GLU A 153 -3.81 12.87 -10.89
C GLU A 153 -3.32 13.88 -9.85
N LEU A 154 -2.02 13.86 -9.58
CA LEU A 154 -1.35 14.75 -8.64
C LEU A 154 -0.58 15.84 -9.40
N PRO A 155 -0.45 17.05 -8.84
CA PRO A 155 0.46 18.06 -9.37
C PRO A 155 1.90 17.55 -9.43
N ASN A 156 2.67 17.91 -10.46
CA ASN A 156 4.06 17.46 -10.61
C ASN A 156 4.97 17.84 -9.42
N ASP A 157 4.58 18.83 -8.63
CA ASP A 157 5.29 19.37 -7.47
C ASP A 157 4.67 18.94 -6.14
N TRP A 158 3.76 17.95 -6.12
CA TRP A 158 3.05 17.56 -4.89
C TRP A 158 3.99 17.20 -3.73
N MET A 159 5.14 16.58 -4.04
CA MET A 159 6.17 16.24 -3.06
C MET A 159 6.84 17.44 -2.40
N LEU A 160 6.95 18.57 -3.11
CA LEU A 160 7.54 19.81 -2.55
C LEU A 160 6.64 20.45 -1.50
N ASN A 161 5.35 20.09 -1.49
CA ASN A 161 4.34 20.61 -0.60
C ASN A 161 4.09 19.72 0.63
N LEU A 162 4.86 18.63 0.80
CA LEU A 162 4.82 17.83 2.02
C LEU A 162 5.49 18.62 3.15
N SER A 163 4.69 19.24 4.00
CA SER A 163 5.20 19.99 5.16
C SER A 163 6.00 19.08 6.10
N HIS A 164 7.12 19.60 6.59
CA HIS A 164 7.83 19.05 7.74
C HIS A 164 7.09 19.46 9.02
N GLU A 165 5.96 18.83 9.32
CA GLU A 165 5.35 18.94 10.65
C GLU A 165 5.88 17.85 11.59
#